data_AF-A0A167DI78-F1
#
_entry.id   AF-A0A167DI78-F1
#
_cell.length_a   1.000
_cell.length_b   1.000
_cell.length_c   1.000
_cell.angle_alpha   90.00
_cell.angle_beta   90.00
_cell.angle_gamma   90.00
#
_symmetry.space_group_name_H-M   'P 1'
#
loop_
_entity.id
_entity.type
_entity.pdbx_description
1 polymer ?
#
loop_
_entity_poly.entity_id
_entity_poly.type
_entity_poly.pdbx_seq_one_letter_code
_entity_poly.pdbx_strand_id
1 'polypeptide(L)'
;MVHEVENIRLLESVGGLKAICDLFKHKDTAKDVKLRILEFLFFYLIPETSGAAKIINSIPRKTTEDKQEMLGKYLSNVNGLVRELHMSKPFGDTNLEW
;
A
#
# COMPACT_ATOMS: atom_id res chain seq x y z
N MET A 1 9.35 -4.87 -2.88
CA MET A 1 8.12 -4.83 -2.06
C MET A 1 6.91 -5.31 -2.84
N VAL A 2 6.58 -4.70 -3.98
CA VAL A 2 5.45 -5.11 -4.85
C VAL A 2 5.51 -6.59 -5.29
N HIS A 3 6.71 -7.14 -5.46
CA HIS A 3 6.90 -8.55 -5.88
C HIS A 3 6.84 -9.56 -4.72
N GLU A 4 6.97 -9.10 -3.47
CA GLU A 4 7.05 -9.96 -2.27
C GLU A 4 5.68 -10.13 -1.62
N VAL A 5 4.71 -10.62 -2.39
CA VAL A 5 3.30 -10.60 -1.97
C VAL A 5 3.06 -11.40 -0.69
N GLU A 6 3.76 -12.51 -0.47
CA GLU A 6 3.62 -13.32 0.75
C GLU A 6 3.91 -12.50 2.01
N ASN A 7 4.96 -11.69 1.98
CA ASN A 7 5.32 -10.80 3.08
C ASN A 7 4.23 -9.74 3.31
N ILE A 8 3.59 -9.25 2.25
CA ILE A 8 2.46 -8.31 2.36
C ILE A 8 1.23 -9.00 2.97
N ARG A 9 0.91 -10.25 2.55
CA ARG A 9 -0.20 -11.01 3.16
C ARG A 9 0.04 -11.24 4.66
N LEU A 10 1.28 -11.57 5.05
CA LEU A 10 1.65 -11.73 6.45
C LEU A 10 1.55 -10.41 7.22
N LEU A 11 2.09 -9.31 6.67
CA LEU A 11 1.99 -7.99 7.28
C LEU A 11 0.52 -7.62 7.58
N GLU A 12 -0.39 -7.90 6.66
CA GLU A 12 -1.79 -7.62 6.86
C GLU A 12 -2.44 -8.51 7.92
N SER A 13 -2.13 -9.81 7.94
CA SER A 13 -2.73 -10.76 8.88
C SER A 13 -2.30 -10.52 10.32
N VAL A 14 -1.08 -9.99 10.53
CA VAL A 14 -0.56 -9.63 11.86
C VAL A 14 -0.91 -8.20 12.28
N GLY A 15 -1.74 -7.48 11.51
CA GLY A 15 -2.17 -6.12 11.85
C GLY A 15 -1.10 -5.04 11.59
N GLY A 16 -0.10 -5.31 10.77
CA GLY A 16 0.99 -4.39 10.46
C GLY A 16 0.53 -3.06 9.86
N LEU A 17 -0.53 -3.06 9.02
CA LEU A 17 -1.11 -1.82 8.50
C LEU A 17 -1.60 -0.90 9.60
N LYS A 18 -2.26 -1.44 10.64
CA LYS A 18 -2.72 -0.66 11.78
C LYS A 18 -1.54 -0.03 12.52
N ALA A 19 -0.51 -0.83 12.81
CA ALA A 19 0.69 -0.35 13.50
C ALA A 19 1.40 0.77 12.72
N ILE A 20 1.54 0.62 11.40
CA ILE A 20 2.12 1.64 10.52
C ILE A 20 1.28 2.92 10.51
N CYS A 21 -0.05 2.81 10.39
CA CYS A 21 -0.94 3.96 10.41
C CYS A 21 -0.95 4.67 11.77
N ASP A 22 -0.91 3.93 12.88
CA ASP A 22 -0.83 4.50 14.22
C ASP A 22 0.49 5.25 14.42
N LEU A 23 1.61 4.67 13.96
CA LEU A 23 2.92 5.34 13.96
C LEU A 23 2.90 6.60 13.09
N PHE A 24 2.29 6.56 11.90
CA PHE A 24 2.18 7.72 11.01
C PHE A 24 1.41 8.89 11.64
N LYS A 25 0.31 8.57 12.35
CA LYS A 25 -0.55 9.56 13.02
C LYS A 25 0.08 10.16 14.27
N HIS A 26 1.04 9.47 14.89
CA HIS A 26 1.67 9.98 16.10
C HIS A 26 2.35 11.32 15.82
N LYS A 27 2.06 12.32 16.66
CA LYS A 27 2.58 13.69 16.50
C LYS A 27 4.12 13.74 16.61
N ASP A 28 4.67 12.86 17.46
CA ASP A 28 6.11 12.80 17.77
C ASP A 28 6.90 11.91 16.79
N THR A 29 6.24 11.25 15.84
CA THR A 29 6.93 10.48 14.80
C THR A 29 7.75 11.43 13.93
N ALA A 30 9.03 11.14 13.81
CA ALA A 30 9.98 11.95 13.07
C ALA A 30 9.57 12.07 11.58
N LYS A 31 9.89 13.21 10.97
CA LYS A 31 9.43 13.55 9.61
C LYS A 31 9.96 12.57 8.57
N ASP A 32 11.21 12.16 8.70
CA ASP A 32 11.85 11.16 7.85
C ASP A 32 11.13 9.80 7.94
N VAL A 33 10.76 9.37 9.14
CA VAL A 33 9.96 8.15 9.35
C VAL A 33 8.59 8.28 8.69
N LYS A 34 7.92 9.43 8.81
CA LYS A 34 6.65 9.67 8.12
C LYS A 34 6.79 9.61 6.59
N LEU A 35 7.88 10.12 6.03
CA LEU A 35 8.16 10.02 4.59
C LEU A 35 8.38 8.56 4.19
N ARG A 36 9.15 7.78 4.95
CA ARG A 36 9.33 6.34 4.70
C ARG A 36 8.02 5.55 4.76
N ILE A 37 7.15 5.89 5.71
CA ILE A 37 5.83 5.30 5.78
C ILE A 37 5.00 5.68 4.55
N LEU A 38 5.05 6.94 4.10
CA LEU A 38 4.32 7.37 2.92
C LEU A 38 4.79 6.65 1.66
N GLU A 39 6.11 6.54 1.45
CA GLU A 39 6.72 5.72 0.38
C GLU A 39 6.20 4.28 0.43
N PHE A 40 6.23 3.67 1.62
CA PHE A 40 5.70 2.32 1.84
C PHE A 40 4.21 2.22 1.46
N LEU A 41 3.37 3.17 1.88
CA LEU A 41 1.94 3.16 1.60
C LEU A 41 1.67 3.31 0.09
N PHE A 42 2.44 4.13 -0.62
CA PHE A 42 2.34 4.21 -2.07
C PHE A 42 2.70 2.87 -2.73
N PHE A 43 3.80 2.22 -2.34
CA PHE A 43 4.15 0.89 -2.86
C PHE A 43 3.13 -0.18 -2.49
N TYR A 44 2.57 -0.11 -1.29
CA TYR A 44 1.51 -1.02 -0.85
C TYR A 44 0.30 -0.90 -1.77
N LEU A 45 -0.13 0.31 -2.11
CA LEU A 45 -1.32 0.57 -2.93
C LEU A 45 -1.16 0.18 -4.41
N ILE A 46 0.04 -0.11 -4.90
CA ILE A 46 0.26 -0.61 -6.27
C ILE A 46 -0.46 -1.97 -6.43
N PRO A 47 -1.23 -2.20 -7.51
CA PRO A 47 -1.95 -3.45 -7.71
C PRO A 47 -0.98 -4.63 -7.89
N GLU A 48 -1.36 -5.80 -7.38
CA GLU A 48 -0.56 -7.04 -7.54
C GLU A 48 -1.03 -7.88 -8.74
N THR A 49 -2.04 -7.39 -9.45
CA THR A 49 -2.72 -8.07 -10.55
C THR A 49 -2.40 -7.38 -11.87
N SER A 50 -1.42 -7.89 -12.62
CA SER A 50 -1.18 -7.49 -14.02
C SER A 50 -2.19 -8.14 -15.00
N GLY A 51 -3.38 -8.53 -14.52
CA GLY A 51 -4.38 -9.30 -15.29
C GLY A 51 -5.52 -9.85 -14.42
N ALA A 52 -6.36 -10.72 -14.98
CA ALA A 52 -7.59 -11.20 -14.32
C ALA A 52 -7.38 -12.26 -13.20
N ALA A 53 -6.17 -12.80 -13.04
CA ALA A 53 -5.92 -13.89 -12.09
C ALA A 53 -5.79 -13.39 -10.64
N LYS A 54 -6.84 -13.62 -9.83
CA LYS A 54 -6.88 -13.25 -8.40
C LYS A 54 -6.00 -14.13 -7.49
N ILE A 55 -5.56 -15.28 -7.97
CA ILE A 55 -4.70 -16.20 -7.21
C ILE A 55 -3.57 -16.66 -8.11
N ILE A 56 -2.33 -16.51 -7.66
CA ILE A 56 -1.12 -17.00 -8.33
C ILE A 56 -0.31 -17.77 -7.30
N ASN A 57 0.06 -19.02 -7.60
CA ASN A 57 0.77 -19.91 -6.66
C ASN A 57 0.10 -20.02 -5.28
N SER A 58 -1.23 -20.12 -5.25
CA SER A 58 -2.05 -20.14 -4.01
C SER A 58 -1.98 -18.87 -3.15
N ILE A 59 -1.32 -17.81 -3.62
CA ILE A 59 -1.24 -16.53 -2.93
C ILE A 59 -2.31 -15.61 -3.51
N PRO A 60 -3.24 -15.08 -2.69
CA PRO A 60 -4.23 -14.14 -3.16
C PRO A 60 -3.55 -12.83 -3.58
N ARG A 61 -3.87 -12.35 -4.78
CA ARG A 61 -3.44 -11.06 -5.32
C ARG A 61 -4.54 -10.04 -5.06
N LYS A 62 -4.14 -8.83 -4.66
CA LYS A 62 -5.09 -7.73 -4.38
C LYS A 62 -4.94 -6.58 -5.37
N THR A 63 -6.07 -6.03 -5.79
CA THR A 63 -6.10 -4.81 -6.60
C THR A 63 -5.84 -3.58 -5.72
N THR A 64 -5.68 -2.41 -6.35
CA THR A 64 -5.60 -1.13 -5.64
C THR A 64 -6.82 -0.91 -4.74
N GLU A 65 -8.03 -1.25 -5.23
CA GLU A 65 -9.29 -1.07 -4.51
C GLU A 65 -9.37 -1.95 -3.27
N ASP A 66 -9.01 -3.24 -3.39
CA ASP A 66 -8.96 -4.16 -2.23
C ASP A 66 -8.05 -3.60 -1.13
N LYS A 67 -6.87 -3.10 -1.54
CA LYS A 67 -5.87 -2.56 -0.62
C LYS A 67 -6.29 -1.20 -0.04
N GLN A 68 -6.96 -0.37 -0.83
CA GLN A 68 -7.54 0.91 -0.40
C GLN A 68 -8.61 0.68 0.66
N GLU A 69 -9.51 -0.30 0.47
CA GLU A 69 -10.52 -0.64 1.47
C GLU A 69 -9.87 -1.06 2.79
N MET A 70 -8.84 -1.90 2.73
CA MET A 70 -8.11 -2.33 3.92
C MET A 70 -7.38 -1.20 4.63
N LEU A 71 -6.68 -0.34 3.89
CA LEU A 71 -5.97 0.80 4.46
C LEU A 71 -6.95 1.86 4.98
N GLY A 72 -8.12 2.02 4.34
CA GLY A 72 -9.18 2.93 4.74
C GLY A 72 -9.75 2.65 6.13
N LYS A 73 -9.65 1.40 6.62
CA LYS A 73 -10.01 1.04 8.01
C LYS A 73 -9.13 1.76 9.05
N TYR A 74 -7.93 2.17 8.66
CA TYR A 74 -6.94 2.78 9.54
C TYR A 74 -6.57 4.20 9.13
N LEU A 75 -6.80 4.62 7.89
CA LEU A 75 -6.40 5.94 7.39
C LEU A 75 -7.55 6.59 6.60
N SER A 76 -8.17 7.62 7.16
CA SER A 76 -9.37 8.26 6.60
C SER A 76 -9.12 9.01 5.28
N ASN A 77 -7.89 9.47 5.05
CA ASN A 77 -7.48 10.19 3.84
C ASN A 77 -6.93 9.28 2.73
N VAL A 78 -7.18 7.96 2.79
CA VAL A 78 -6.67 7.00 1.79
C VAL A 78 -7.07 7.36 0.35
N ASN A 79 -8.26 7.92 0.15
CA ASN A 79 -8.73 8.37 -1.18
C ASN A 79 -7.81 9.46 -1.76
N GLY A 80 -7.27 10.33 -0.90
CA GLY A 80 -6.31 11.35 -1.31
C GLY A 80 -4.99 10.73 -1.74
N LEU A 81 -4.51 9.73 -0.99
CA LEU A 81 -3.28 8.99 -1.32
C LEU A 81 -3.42 8.25 -2.66
N VAL A 82 -4.53 7.56 -2.90
CA VAL A 82 -4.76 6.84 -4.17
C VAL A 82 -4.83 7.82 -5.35
N ARG A 83 -5.52 8.96 -5.17
CA ARG A 83 -5.55 10.00 -6.20
C ARG A 83 -4.15 10.53 -6.48
N GLU A 84 -3.37 10.80 -5.45
CA GLU A 84 -2.00 11.29 -5.60
C GLU A 84 -1.11 10.25 -6.29
N LEU A 85 -1.23 8.96 -5.94
CA LEU A 85 -0.51 7.88 -6.61
C LEU A 85 -0.74 7.89 -8.13
N HIS A 86 -1.99 8.08 -8.57
CA HIS A 86 -2.35 8.13 -9.99
C HIS A 86 -1.92 9.44 -10.68
N MET A 87 -1.94 10.57 -9.96
CA MET A 87 -1.67 11.90 -10.52
C MET A 87 -0.19 12.27 -10.54
N SER A 88 0.53 12.02 -9.44
CA SER A 88 1.90 12.50 -9.28
C SER A 88 2.94 11.55 -9.86
N LYS A 89 2.58 10.28 -10.16
CA LYS A 89 3.52 9.20 -10.51
C LYS A 89 4.80 9.35 -9.68
N PRO A 90 4.71 9.27 -8.35
CA PRO A 90 5.77 9.73 -7.45
C PRO A 90 7.11 8.98 -7.61
N PHE A 91 7.10 7.87 -8.37
CA PHE A 91 8.26 7.05 -8.71
C PHE A 91 8.59 7.03 -10.22
N GLY A 92 8.02 7.94 -11.02
CA GLY A 92 8.24 8.10 -12.47
C GLY A 92 7.33 7.24 -13.37
N ASP A 93 7.61 7.21 -14.68
CA ASP A 93 7.12 6.18 -15.62
C ASP A 93 7.82 4.85 -15.32
N THR A 94 7.70 4.38 -14.08
CA THR A 94 8.03 2.99 -13.78
C THR A 94 7.15 2.15 -14.68
N ASN A 95 7.77 1.26 -15.45
CA ASN A 95 7.14 0.17 -16.21
C ASN A 95 6.53 -0.89 -15.24
N LEU A 96 6.00 -0.42 -14.12
CA LEU A 96 5.11 -1.11 -13.20
C LEU A 96 3.74 -0.84 -13.80
N GLU A 97 3.22 -1.79 -14.57
CA GLU A 97 1.89 -1.64 -15.17
C GLU A 97 0.88 -1.27 -14.08
N TRP A 98 0.27 -0.11 -14.26
CA TRP A 98 -0.77 0.47 -13.41
C TRP A 98 -2.13 -0.12 -13.74
#